data_AF-A0A1F6IE39-F1
#
_entry.id   AF-A0A1F6IE39-F1
#
_cell.length_a   1.000
_cell.length_b   1.000
_cell.length_c   1.000
_cell.angle_alpha   90.00
_cell.angle_beta   90.00
_cell.angle_gamma   90.00
#
_symmetry.space_group_name_H-M   'P 1'
#
loop_
_entity.id
_entity.type
_entity.pdbx_description
1 polymer ?
#
loop_
_entity_poly.entity_id
_entity_poly.type
_entity_poly.pdbx_seq_one_letter_code
_entity_poly.pdbx_strand_id
1 'polypeptide(L)'
;MKKIILIVAAVIFAVVFIAVAYFITVRIFNGIVGNITNDIIGSLIGGSQEIEKKPCTTPRHQREFNSNAYYEGPLIDSHVHFPTSSTIVSSVAQQNGLEMPVLEGEISGNNLVCLFESEGITKTFGFHITSKFAEDSAISTAKAIEKAYPGKIVHFLMPPPIRSLNINPSGIKRILEDNKGVFKGFGEVALYMDGYGGVKPDDPEFKEIYKLADEHSLIVMIHPEDNQRDGVEEILREFPNVTFFFHGGRNQEWIIDLMPKYKNFYYSLDADLISLYLDKETNRSQKLTKEEFLTYIRGNFNSVLDNAVSRWKERITVNQDRFTWGTDRWFAWHFDPQVSGILEEFGRSFIGRLDVSVQENFAYRNAERMLKTP
;
A
#
# COMPACT_ATOMS: atom_id res chain seq x y z
N MET A 1 34.91 -52.07 24.72
CA MET A 1 34.95 -50.85 25.56
C MET A 1 35.81 -49.73 24.98
N LYS A 2 37.13 -49.87 24.79
CA LYS A 2 38.00 -48.77 24.30
C LYS A 2 37.54 -48.09 22.99
N LYS A 3 37.06 -48.84 22.00
CA LYS A 3 36.55 -48.27 20.73
C LYS A 3 35.26 -47.45 20.91
N ILE A 4 34.38 -47.88 21.81
CA ILE A 4 33.11 -47.17 22.09
C ILE A 4 33.41 -45.84 22.81
N ILE A 5 34.34 -45.86 23.76
CA ILE A 5 34.80 -44.65 24.46
C ILE A 5 35.40 -43.65 23.47
N LEU A 6 36.17 -44.11 22.48
CA LEU A 6 36.78 -43.25 21.46
C LEU A 6 35.73 -42.59 20.55
N ILE A 7 34.70 -43.34 20.14
CA ILE A 7 33.61 -42.84 19.29
C ILE A 7 32.76 -41.82 20.06
N VAL A 8 32.40 -42.12 21.31
CA VAL A 8 31.63 -41.19 22.15
C VAL A 8 32.42 -39.91 22.42
N ALA A 9 33.72 -40.01 22.69
CA ALA A 9 34.58 -38.83 22.86
C ALA A 9 34.66 -37.98 21.57
N ALA A 10 34.75 -38.60 20.40
CA ALA A 10 34.79 -37.89 19.12
C ALA A 10 33.46 -37.19 18.80
N VAL A 11 32.32 -37.82 19.11
CA VAL A 11 30.99 -37.21 18.92
C VAL A 11 30.77 -36.05 19.88
N ILE A 12 31.14 -36.19 21.15
CA ILE A 12 31.04 -35.10 22.13
C ILE A 12 31.94 -33.93 21.70
N PHE A 13 33.16 -34.21 21.24
CA PHE A 13 34.06 -33.18 20.74
C PHE A 13 33.48 -32.45 19.51
N ALA A 14 32.91 -33.18 18.55
CA ALA A 14 32.27 -32.57 17.38
C ALA A 14 31.05 -31.71 17.75
N VAL A 15 30.19 -32.19 18.65
CA VAL A 15 29.00 -31.44 19.10
C VAL A 15 29.41 -30.17 19.86
N VAL A 16 30.39 -30.26 20.76
CA VAL A 16 30.89 -29.10 21.49
C VAL A 16 31.56 -28.12 20.55
N PHE A 17 32.34 -28.59 19.58
CA PHE A 17 33.01 -27.72 18.60
C PHE A 17 32.01 -27.01 17.68
N ILE A 18 30.96 -27.70 17.21
CA ILE A 18 29.89 -27.11 16.41
C ILE A 18 29.07 -26.11 17.24
N ALA A 19 28.75 -26.43 18.49
CA ALA A 19 28.01 -25.53 19.37
C ALA A 19 28.82 -24.27 19.71
N VAL A 20 30.12 -24.41 19.98
CA VAL A 20 31.03 -23.29 20.23
C VAL A 20 31.24 -22.47 18.97
N ALA A 21 31.43 -23.10 17.81
CA ALA A 21 31.52 -22.40 16.54
C ALA A 21 30.22 -21.63 16.23
N TYR A 22 29.05 -22.25 16.38
CA TYR A 22 27.76 -21.60 16.22
C TYR A 22 27.57 -20.44 17.21
N PHE A 23 27.90 -20.62 18.49
CA PHE A 23 27.76 -19.57 19.50
C PHE A 23 28.72 -18.41 19.26
N ILE A 24 29.94 -18.69 18.80
CA ILE A 24 30.92 -17.68 18.40
C ILE A 24 30.45 -16.97 17.13
N THR A 25 29.99 -17.67 16.10
CA THR A 25 29.48 -17.05 14.87
C THR A 25 28.24 -16.22 15.12
N VAL A 26 27.29 -16.67 15.96
CA VAL A 26 26.09 -15.92 16.33
C VAL A 26 26.41 -14.75 17.25
N ARG A 27 27.33 -14.87 18.21
CA ARG A 27 27.77 -13.72 19.03
C ARG A 27 28.60 -12.72 18.24
N ILE A 28 29.41 -13.18 17.30
CA ILE A 28 30.18 -12.31 16.41
C ILE A 28 29.21 -11.63 15.42
N PHE A 29 28.24 -12.34 14.83
CA PHE A 29 27.21 -11.71 14.01
C PHE A 29 26.38 -10.72 14.82
N ASN A 30 25.85 -11.10 15.99
CA ASN A 30 25.05 -10.21 16.84
C ASN A 30 25.87 -9.07 17.48
N GLY A 31 27.18 -9.26 17.68
CA GLY A 31 28.09 -8.27 18.26
C GLY A 31 28.68 -7.30 17.23
N ILE A 32 28.95 -7.78 16.01
CA ILE A 32 29.32 -6.96 14.85
C ILE A 32 28.10 -6.19 14.35
N VAL A 33 26.91 -6.80 14.34
CA VAL A 33 25.61 -6.13 14.10
C VAL A 33 25.13 -5.33 15.31
N GLY A 34 25.85 -5.33 16.44
CA GLY A 34 25.54 -4.46 17.59
C GLY A 34 26.32 -3.15 17.61
N ASN A 35 27.58 -3.15 17.12
CA ASN A 35 28.51 -2.02 17.28
C ASN A 35 28.95 -1.35 15.97
N ILE A 36 28.61 -1.88 14.79
CA ILE A 36 28.80 -1.21 13.48
C ILE A 36 27.54 -0.40 13.10
N THR A 37 26.57 -0.32 14.00
CA THR A 37 25.13 -0.37 13.67
C THR A 37 24.39 0.95 13.79
N ASN A 38 25.04 2.05 14.14
CA ASN A 38 24.31 3.33 14.21
C ASN A 38 24.70 4.25 13.04
N ASP A 39 25.98 4.36 12.70
CA ASP A 39 26.40 5.28 11.63
C ASP A 39 26.41 4.64 10.23
N ILE A 40 26.81 3.36 10.11
CA ILE A 40 26.77 2.63 8.83
C ILE A 40 25.38 2.07 8.54
N ILE A 41 24.59 1.78 9.59
CA ILE A 41 23.18 1.44 9.43
C ILE A 41 22.33 2.71 9.24
N GLY A 42 22.70 3.87 9.78
CA GLY A 42 22.09 5.13 9.36
C GLY A 42 22.19 5.36 7.84
N SER A 43 23.30 4.98 7.21
CA SER A 43 23.45 5.07 5.74
C SER A 43 22.89 3.88 4.96
N LEU A 44 22.78 2.69 5.56
CA LEU A 44 22.23 1.47 4.93
C LEU A 44 20.73 1.22 5.20
N ILE A 45 20.13 1.84 6.22
CA ILE A 45 18.69 1.75 6.57
C ILE A 45 17.93 2.97 6.03
N GLY A 46 18.56 3.83 5.23
CA GLY A 46 17.91 5.05 4.72
C GLY A 46 17.52 5.96 5.88
N GLY A 47 18.46 6.18 6.81
CA GLY A 47 18.25 7.05 7.95
C GLY A 47 17.88 8.45 7.48
N SER A 48 16.64 8.84 7.78
CA SER A 48 16.14 10.22 7.89
C SER A 48 16.91 11.26 7.06
N GLN A 49 16.94 11.10 5.73
CA GLN A 49 17.25 12.27 4.93
C GLN A 49 16.12 13.27 5.17
N GLU A 50 16.48 14.48 5.61
CA GLU A 50 15.49 15.54 5.73
C GLU A 50 14.85 15.73 4.37
N ILE A 51 13.55 15.44 4.28
CA ILE A 51 12.77 15.74 3.09
C ILE A 51 12.62 17.25 3.04
N GLU A 52 13.47 17.89 2.25
CA GLU A 52 13.42 19.33 2.06
C GLU A 52 12.31 19.68 1.08
N LYS A 53 11.43 20.60 1.48
CA LYS A 53 10.43 21.15 0.58
C LYS A 53 11.08 21.99 -0.52
N LYS A 54 10.87 21.63 -1.79
CA LYS A 54 11.33 22.44 -2.94
C LYS A 54 10.13 22.95 -3.73
N PRO A 55 10.28 24.06 -4.47
CA PRO A 55 9.23 24.51 -5.39
C PRO A 55 8.91 23.41 -6.41
N CYS A 56 7.62 23.14 -6.61
CA CYS A 56 7.20 22.20 -7.63
C CYS A 56 7.39 22.81 -9.02
N THR A 57 8.22 22.17 -9.85
CA THR A 57 8.54 22.61 -11.22
C THR A 57 7.99 21.65 -12.29
N THR A 58 7.39 20.53 -11.88
CA THR A 58 6.76 19.58 -12.81
C THR A 58 5.57 20.26 -13.49
N PRO A 59 5.58 20.40 -14.82
CA PRO A 59 4.46 20.98 -15.54
C PRO A 59 3.25 20.04 -15.46
N ARG A 60 2.04 20.61 -15.48
CA ARG A 60 0.83 19.82 -15.61
C ARG A 60 0.86 19.03 -16.91
N HIS A 61 0.44 17.76 -16.83
CA HIS A 61 0.26 16.91 -17.99
C HIS A 61 -0.65 17.60 -19.02
N GLN A 62 -0.25 17.54 -20.29
CA GLN A 62 -1.06 18.01 -21.39
C GLN A 62 -1.85 16.82 -21.92
N ARG A 63 -3.18 16.96 -21.92
CA ARG A 63 -4.09 15.91 -22.38
C ARG A 63 -3.66 15.34 -23.72
N GLU A 64 -3.42 14.03 -23.76
CA GLU A 64 -3.11 13.29 -24.97
C GLU A 64 -4.39 12.87 -25.72
N PHE A 65 -5.53 12.77 -25.03
CA PHE A 65 -6.76 12.18 -25.52
C PHE A 65 -7.96 13.15 -25.49
N ASN A 66 -8.73 13.12 -26.57
CA ASN A 66 -9.93 13.95 -26.74
C ASN A 66 -11.19 13.26 -26.20
N SER A 67 -11.28 13.06 -24.88
CA SER A 67 -12.57 12.80 -24.22
C SER A 67 -13.39 14.09 -24.13
N ASN A 68 -14.62 14.09 -24.64
CA ASN A 68 -15.53 15.26 -24.55
C ASN A 68 -15.92 15.58 -23.11
N ALA A 69 -16.01 14.56 -22.25
CA ALA A 69 -16.32 14.71 -20.85
C ALA A 69 -15.04 14.59 -20.03
N TYR A 70 -14.73 15.62 -19.23
CA TYR A 70 -13.50 15.70 -18.47
C TYR A 70 -13.75 16.43 -17.15
N TYR A 71 -13.39 15.80 -16.04
CA TYR A 71 -13.54 16.40 -14.72
C TYR A 71 -12.34 17.30 -14.39
N GLU A 72 -12.59 18.58 -14.16
CA GLU A 72 -11.57 19.60 -13.88
C GLU A 72 -11.41 19.94 -12.39
N GLY A 73 -12.23 19.34 -11.53
CA GLY A 73 -12.21 19.61 -10.08
C GLY A 73 -11.03 18.94 -9.35
N PRO A 74 -10.97 19.09 -8.01
CA PRO A 74 -9.92 18.48 -7.20
C PRO A 74 -10.02 16.95 -7.17
N LEU A 75 -8.88 16.30 -7.01
CA LEU A 75 -8.76 14.85 -6.80
C LEU A 75 -8.18 14.56 -5.40
N ILE A 76 -8.56 13.42 -4.83
CA ILE A 76 -7.81 12.73 -3.78
C ILE A 76 -7.52 11.33 -4.30
N ASP A 77 -6.25 10.97 -4.35
CA ASP A 77 -5.84 9.61 -4.70
C ASP A 77 -5.90 8.75 -3.43
N SER A 78 -6.92 7.90 -3.34
CA SER A 78 -7.17 7.10 -2.14
C SER A 78 -6.29 5.85 -2.04
N HIS A 79 -5.42 5.57 -3.00
CA HIS A 79 -4.60 4.36 -2.95
C HIS A 79 -3.27 4.51 -3.69
N VAL A 80 -2.18 4.68 -2.93
CA VAL A 80 -0.80 4.69 -3.45
C VAL A 80 0.12 3.93 -2.51
N HIS A 81 0.78 2.88 -3.00
CA HIS A 81 1.88 2.23 -2.30
C HIS A 81 3.09 3.17 -2.30
N PHE A 82 3.42 3.66 -1.11
CA PHE A 82 4.46 4.66 -0.98
C PHE A 82 5.83 3.99 -1.14
N PRO A 83 6.79 4.60 -1.86
CA PRO A 83 8.15 4.05 -1.95
C PRO A 83 8.73 3.76 -0.56
N THR A 84 9.38 2.62 -0.42
CA THR A 84 9.90 2.16 0.86
C THR A 84 11.04 3.05 1.33
N SER A 85 11.09 3.35 2.63
CA SER A 85 12.19 4.11 3.23
C SER A 85 13.44 3.26 3.48
N SER A 86 13.40 1.96 3.20
CA SER A 86 14.48 1.02 3.49
C SER A 86 14.95 0.26 2.25
N THR A 87 16.21 0.48 1.87
CA THR A 87 16.90 -0.27 0.82
C THR A 87 16.99 -1.76 1.13
N ILE A 88 17.10 -2.13 2.42
CA ILE A 88 17.11 -3.53 2.87
C ILE A 88 15.74 -4.17 2.59
N VAL A 89 14.65 -3.49 2.94
CA VAL A 89 13.29 -3.97 2.66
C VAL A 89 13.09 -4.12 1.15
N SER A 90 13.49 -3.12 0.36
CA SER A 90 13.44 -3.21 -1.11
C SER A 90 14.22 -4.41 -1.65
N SER A 91 15.45 -4.62 -1.16
CA SER A 91 16.31 -5.73 -1.58
C SER A 91 15.70 -7.10 -1.24
N VAL A 92 15.15 -7.26 -0.03
CA VAL A 92 14.49 -8.49 0.40
C VAL A 92 13.21 -8.72 -0.39
N ALA A 93 12.40 -7.68 -0.62
CA ALA A 93 11.21 -7.76 -1.45
C ALA A 93 11.57 -8.21 -2.88
N GLN A 94 12.62 -7.62 -3.47
CA GLN A 94 13.07 -7.94 -4.82
C GLN A 94 13.52 -9.40 -4.95
N GLN A 95 14.22 -9.94 -3.94
CA GLN A 95 14.58 -11.36 -3.88
C GLN A 95 13.37 -12.29 -3.84
N ASN A 96 12.22 -11.80 -3.38
CA ASN A 96 10.94 -12.51 -3.37
C ASN A 96 10.03 -12.11 -4.54
N GLY A 97 10.58 -11.47 -5.58
CA GLY A 97 9.86 -11.11 -6.79
C GLY A 97 9.04 -9.81 -6.69
N LEU A 98 9.05 -9.12 -5.55
CA LEU A 98 8.32 -7.89 -5.30
C LEU A 98 9.24 -6.68 -5.48
N GLU A 99 9.01 -5.88 -6.51
CA GLU A 99 9.79 -4.65 -6.70
C GLU A 99 9.21 -3.55 -5.82
N MET A 100 10.04 -2.84 -5.07
CA MET A 100 9.63 -1.70 -4.26
C MET A 100 10.61 -0.56 -4.48
N PRO A 101 10.20 0.57 -5.09
CA PRO A 101 11.07 1.73 -5.22
C PRO A 101 11.48 2.25 -3.83
N VAL A 102 12.70 2.76 -3.71
CA VAL A 102 13.21 3.33 -2.46
C VAL A 102 13.04 4.85 -2.48
N LEU A 103 12.48 5.39 -1.40
CA LEU A 103 12.35 6.83 -1.20
C LEU A 103 13.74 7.46 -0.97
N GLU A 104 13.99 8.61 -1.59
CA GLU A 104 15.30 9.27 -1.68
C GLU A 104 16.40 8.40 -2.35
N GLY A 105 15.99 7.34 -3.06
CA GLY A 105 16.81 6.56 -3.99
C GLY A 105 16.37 6.84 -5.42
N GLU A 106 15.48 5.99 -5.95
CA GLU A 106 14.89 6.14 -7.28
C GLU A 106 13.90 7.31 -7.35
N ILE A 107 13.23 7.61 -6.22
CA ILE A 107 12.18 8.61 -6.15
C ILE A 107 12.31 9.42 -4.87
N SER A 108 12.37 10.76 -4.95
CA SER A 108 12.34 11.62 -3.75
C SER A 108 10.92 11.99 -3.33
N GLY A 109 10.73 12.24 -2.03
CA GLY A 109 9.45 12.70 -1.47
C GLY A 109 9.00 14.04 -2.08
N ASN A 110 9.94 14.95 -2.36
CA ASN A 110 9.66 16.19 -3.08
C ASN A 110 9.10 15.92 -4.49
N ASN A 111 9.73 15.00 -5.24
CA ASN A 111 9.29 14.69 -6.59
C ASN A 111 7.91 14.02 -6.59
N LEU A 112 7.61 13.15 -5.62
CA LEU A 112 6.29 12.55 -5.46
C LEU A 112 5.20 13.60 -5.21
N VAL A 113 5.41 14.47 -4.20
CA VAL A 113 4.40 15.48 -3.88
C VAL A 113 4.21 16.45 -5.05
N CYS A 114 5.30 16.87 -5.71
CA CYS A 114 5.21 17.72 -6.88
C CYS A 114 4.48 17.04 -8.07
N LEU A 115 4.71 15.75 -8.28
CA LEU A 115 3.98 14.97 -9.28
C LEU A 115 2.47 14.99 -9.00
N PHE A 116 2.06 14.67 -7.78
CA PHE A 116 0.64 14.72 -7.37
C PHE A 116 0.03 16.12 -7.51
N GLU A 117 0.78 17.18 -7.15
CA GLU A 117 0.32 18.56 -7.34
C GLU A 117 0.13 18.92 -8.83
N SER A 118 1.01 18.43 -9.70
CA SER A 118 0.91 18.63 -11.15
C SER A 118 -0.33 17.95 -11.76
N GLU A 119 -0.83 16.89 -11.12
CA GLU A 119 -2.04 16.15 -11.47
C GLU A 119 -3.32 16.78 -10.88
N GLY A 120 -3.18 17.82 -10.05
CA GLY A 120 -4.30 18.41 -9.31
C GLY A 120 -4.84 17.52 -8.19
N ILE A 121 -4.02 16.58 -7.72
CA ILE A 121 -4.29 15.80 -6.51
C ILE A 121 -3.98 16.67 -5.30
N THR A 122 -4.98 16.82 -4.43
CA THR A 122 -4.89 17.67 -3.24
C THR A 122 -4.41 16.90 -2.02
N LYS A 123 -4.60 15.58 -2.00
CA LYS A 123 -4.23 14.66 -0.93
C LYS A 123 -4.07 13.25 -1.48
N THR A 124 -3.17 12.47 -0.91
CA THR A 124 -2.92 11.07 -1.30
C THR A 124 -2.93 10.17 -0.08
N PHE A 125 -3.60 9.02 -0.13
CA PHE A 125 -3.47 7.98 0.89
C PHE A 125 -2.23 7.17 0.58
N GLY A 126 -1.18 7.39 1.38
CA GLY A 126 0.14 6.79 1.19
C GLY A 126 0.33 5.61 2.12
N PHE A 127 0.56 4.44 1.53
CA PHE A 127 0.69 3.17 2.21
C PHE A 127 2.16 2.85 2.48
N HIS A 128 2.59 2.98 3.74
CA HIS A 128 3.99 2.82 4.13
C HIS A 128 4.25 1.40 4.60
N ILE A 129 5.04 0.64 3.84
CA ILE A 129 5.38 -0.73 4.21
C ILE A 129 6.20 -0.73 5.50
N THR A 130 5.59 -1.24 6.56
CA THR A 130 6.10 -1.19 7.92
C THR A 130 6.29 -2.61 8.43
N SER A 131 7.55 -3.03 8.53
CA SER A 131 7.93 -4.36 9.05
C SER A 131 8.64 -4.22 10.39
N LYS A 132 8.75 -5.33 11.13
CA LYS A 132 9.52 -5.38 12.39
C LYS A 132 11.02 -5.03 12.26
N PHE A 133 11.53 -4.93 11.03
CA PHE A 133 12.93 -4.56 10.75
C PHE A 133 13.09 -3.15 10.19
N ALA A 134 12.00 -2.47 9.84
CA ALA A 134 12.00 -1.15 9.21
C ALA A 134 10.96 -0.19 9.80
N GLU A 135 10.44 -0.51 11.00
CA GLU A 135 9.45 0.27 11.74
C GLU A 135 9.88 1.73 11.89
N ASP A 136 11.05 1.96 12.49
CA ASP A 136 11.57 3.31 12.74
C ASP A 136 11.77 4.12 11.45
N SER A 137 12.17 3.45 10.38
CA SER A 137 12.40 4.06 9.07
C SER A 137 11.07 4.54 8.47
N ALA A 138 10.05 3.69 8.44
CA ALA A 138 8.72 4.04 7.93
C ALA A 138 8.08 5.18 8.75
N ILE A 139 8.19 5.14 10.08
CA ILE A 139 7.68 6.19 10.97
C ILE A 139 8.41 7.52 10.75
N SER A 140 9.74 7.48 10.67
CA SER A 140 10.56 8.68 10.47
C SER A 140 10.27 9.33 9.12
N THR A 141 10.11 8.53 8.07
CA THR A 141 9.73 9.00 6.75
C THR A 141 8.34 9.62 6.75
N ALA A 142 7.33 8.99 7.34
CA ALA A 142 6.00 9.56 7.46
C ALA A 142 6.02 10.94 8.14
N LYS A 143 6.74 11.05 9.27
CA LYS A 143 6.93 12.32 9.99
C LYS A 143 7.68 13.37 9.16
N ALA A 144 8.73 12.98 8.45
CA ALA A 144 9.52 13.90 7.63
C ALA A 144 8.67 14.47 6.49
N ILE A 145 7.86 13.64 5.83
CA ILE A 145 6.92 14.07 4.79
C ILE A 145 5.88 15.02 5.38
N GLU A 146 5.22 14.65 6.48
CA GLU A 146 4.19 15.49 7.09
C GLU A 146 4.76 16.84 7.56
N LYS A 147 6.00 16.86 8.08
CA LYS A 147 6.70 18.10 8.43
C LYS A 147 6.94 19.00 7.21
N ALA A 148 7.36 18.41 6.08
CA ALA A 148 7.69 19.15 4.86
C ALA A 148 6.45 19.55 4.04
N TYR A 149 5.42 18.71 4.03
CA TYR A 149 4.21 18.82 3.23
C TYR A 149 2.95 18.52 4.05
N PRO A 150 2.61 19.37 5.05
CA PRO A 150 1.52 19.09 5.98
C PRO A 150 0.20 18.79 5.28
N GLY A 151 -0.42 17.66 5.63
CA GLY A 151 -1.74 17.25 5.14
C GLY A 151 -1.81 16.83 3.67
N LYS A 152 -0.66 16.74 2.96
CA LYS A 152 -0.62 16.27 1.56
C LYS A 152 -0.70 14.76 1.48
N ILE A 153 -0.14 14.05 2.45
CA ILE A 153 -0.18 12.59 2.52
C ILE A 153 -0.98 12.16 3.76
N VAL A 154 -1.89 11.22 3.57
CA VAL A 154 -2.56 10.50 4.66
C VAL A 154 -1.79 9.21 4.86
N HIS A 155 -1.11 9.09 6.00
CA HIS A 155 -0.20 7.99 6.23
C HIS A 155 -0.94 6.75 6.74
N PHE A 156 -0.77 5.63 6.02
CA PHE A 156 -1.23 4.30 6.41
C PHE A 156 -0.05 3.43 6.83
N LEU A 157 -0.21 2.68 7.92
CA LEU A 157 0.69 1.59 8.29
C LEU A 157 0.34 0.35 7.46
N MET A 158 1.17 0.01 6.48
CA MET A 158 0.95 -1.15 5.63
C MET A 158 1.79 -2.35 6.10
N PRO A 159 1.18 -3.48 6.47
CA PRO A 159 1.96 -4.68 6.75
C PRO A 159 2.58 -5.20 5.44
N PRO A 160 3.82 -5.73 5.47
CA PRO A 160 4.41 -6.36 4.30
C PRO A 160 3.58 -7.58 3.86
N PRO A 161 3.64 -7.97 2.58
CA PRO A 161 2.96 -9.16 2.08
C PRO A 161 3.64 -10.49 2.47
N ILE A 162 4.34 -10.49 3.60
CA ILE A 162 5.05 -11.63 4.18
C ILE A 162 4.73 -11.62 5.67
N ARG A 163 3.75 -12.43 6.09
CA ARG A 163 3.20 -12.39 7.45
C ARG A 163 4.23 -12.50 8.56
N SER A 164 5.33 -13.24 8.35
CA SER A 164 6.41 -13.39 9.35
C SER A 164 7.19 -12.11 9.62
N LEU A 165 7.07 -11.10 8.76
CA LEU A 165 7.68 -9.77 8.90
C LEU A 165 6.75 -8.75 9.55
N ASN A 166 5.46 -9.08 9.71
CA ASN A 166 4.46 -8.20 10.28
C ASN A 166 4.80 -7.86 11.73
N ILE A 167 4.43 -6.64 12.10
CA ILE A 167 4.42 -6.19 13.48
C ILE A 167 3.14 -6.73 14.13
N ASN A 168 3.28 -7.37 15.29
CA ASN A 168 2.13 -7.90 16.00
C ASN A 168 1.23 -6.76 16.55
N PRO A 169 -0.01 -7.04 16.96
CA PRO A 169 -0.93 -5.99 17.43
C PRO A 169 -0.39 -5.14 18.58
N SER A 170 0.37 -5.71 19.52
CA SER A 170 0.98 -4.93 20.62
C SER A 170 2.07 -3.97 20.15
N GLY A 171 2.81 -4.30 19.09
CA GLY A 171 3.75 -3.40 18.44
C GLY A 171 3.03 -2.27 17.72
N ILE A 172 1.98 -2.58 16.94
CA ILE A 172 1.15 -1.57 16.27
C ILE A 172 0.55 -0.60 17.29
N LYS A 173 0.06 -1.09 18.43
CA LYS A 173 -0.43 -0.25 19.54
C LYS A 173 0.62 0.75 20.00
N ARG A 174 1.86 0.31 20.26
CA ARG A 174 2.95 1.23 20.67
C ARG A 174 3.23 2.28 19.60
N ILE A 175 3.29 1.90 18.32
CA ILE A 175 3.48 2.86 17.22
C ILE A 175 2.40 3.93 17.25
N LEU A 176 1.13 3.56 17.38
CA LEU A 176 0.02 4.51 17.39
C LEU A 176 0.05 5.41 18.63
N GLU A 177 0.39 4.88 19.80
CA GLU A 177 0.50 5.61 21.06
C GLU A 177 1.66 6.62 21.08
N ASP A 178 2.82 6.25 20.52
CA ASP A 178 4.02 7.09 20.47
C ASP A 178 3.97 8.11 19.32
N ASN A 179 3.09 7.90 18.33
CA ASN A 179 3.00 8.70 17.11
C ASN A 179 1.56 9.21 16.86
N LYS A 180 0.89 9.67 17.93
CA LYS A 180 -0.52 10.11 17.89
C LYS A 180 -0.79 11.08 16.74
N GLY A 181 -1.76 10.73 15.91
CA GLY A 181 -2.24 11.57 14.82
C GLY A 181 -1.42 11.51 13.53
N VAL A 182 -0.25 10.87 13.52
CA VAL A 182 0.58 10.70 12.31
C VAL A 182 -0.10 9.75 11.33
N PHE A 183 -0.52 8.58 11.81
CA PHE A 183 -1.18 7.57 10.98
C PHE A 183 -2.69 7.70 11.07
N LYS A 184 -3.37 7.51 9.92
CA LYS A 184 -4.83 7.58 9.77
C LYS A 184 -5.43 6.27 9.31
N GLY A 185 -4.61 5.28 9.04
CA GLY A 185 -5.09 3.96 8.65
C GLY A 185 -4.07 2.86 8.80
N PHE A 186 -4.57 1.64 8.65
CA PHE A 186 -3.82 0.39 8.64
C PHE A 186 -4.20 -0.42 7.39
N GLY A 187 -3.25 -1.17 6.87
CA GLY A 187 -3.38 -1.86 5.59
C GLY A 187 -2.57 -1.14 4.52
N GLU A 188 -2.60 -1.58 3.26
CA GLU A 188 -3.39 -2.68 2.73
C GLU A 188 -3.01 -4.03 3.36
N VAL A 189 -4.01 -4.75 3.84
CA VAL A 189 -3.89 -6.18 4.14
C VAL A 189 -4.16 -6.95 2.84
N ALA A 190 -3.08 -7.28 2.13
CA ALA A 190 -3.09 -7.94 0.82
C ALA A 190 -3.32 -9.46 0.95
N LEU A 191 -4.54 -9.88 1.32
CA LEU A 191 -4.83 -11.28 1.67
C LEU A 191 -4.68 -12.26 0.50
N TYR A 192 -4.70 -11.77 -0.74
CA TYR A 192 -4.49 -12.57 -1.96
C TYR A 192 -3.04 -13.02 -2.20
N MET A 193 -2.08 -12.47 -1.44
CA MET A 193 -0.67 -12.76 -1.63
C MET A 193 -0.26 -14.03 -0.89
N ASP A 194 0.65 -14.80 -1.47
CA ASP A 194 1.10 -16.11 -0.94
C ASP A 194 1.52 -16.07 0.54
N GLY A 195 2.06 -14.94 1.02
CA GLY A 195 2.44 -14.74 2.43
C GLY A 195 1.27 -14.74 3.41
N TYR A 196 0.03 -14.65 2.93
CA TYR A 196 -1.22 -14.72 3.67
C TYR A 196 -2.05 -15.97 3.33
N GLY A 197 -1.46 -17.00 2.70
CA GLY A 197 -2.20 -18.21 2.35
C GLY A 197 -2.99 -18.82 3.53
N GLY A 198 -4.30 -18.95 3.35
CA GLY A 198 -5.23 -19.51 4.35
C GLY A 198 -5.60 -18.57 5.51
N VAL A 199 -5.09 -17.35 5.50
CA VAL A 199 -5.45 -16.30 6.45
C VAL A 199 -6.80 -15.71 6.07
N LYS A 200 -7.60 -15.35 7.07
CA LYS A 200 -8.92 -14.75 6.86
C LYS A 200 -9.01 -13.35 7.46
N PRO A 201 -9.89 -12.48 6.93
CA PRO A 201 -10.12 -11.16 7.52
C PRO A 201 -10.54 -11.22 8.99
N ASP A 202 -11.29 -12.25 9.39
CA ASP A 202 -11.79 -12.44 10.75
C ASP A 202 -10.86 -13.24 11.67
N ASP A 203 -9.62 -13.52 11.27
CA ASP A 203 -8.67 -14.19 12.14
C ASP A 203 -8.41 -13.37 13.42
N PRO A 204 -8.21 -14.01 14.60
CA PRO A 204 -8.08 -13.31 15.88
C PRO A 204 -7.00 -12.22 15.91
N GLU A 205 -5.91 -12.42 15.15
CA GLU A 205 -4.83 -11.43 15.03
C GLU A 205 -5.31 -10.11 14.41
N PHE A 206 -6.13 -10.17 13.36
CA PHE A 206 -6.68 -8.97 12.73
C PHE A 206 -7.81 -8.35 13.55
N LYS A 207 -8.61 -9.14 14.26
CA LYS A 207 -9.62 -8.60 15.18
C LYS A 207 -8.99 -7.72 16.27
N GLU A 208 -7.79 -8.05 16.75
CA GLU A 208 -7.04 -7.16 17.64
C GLU A 208 -6.62 -5.85 16.95
N ILE A 209 -6.25 -5.89 15.66
CA ILE A 209 -5.98 -4.68 14.88
C ILE A 209 -7.25 -3.86 14.68
N TYR A 210 -8.41 -4.46 14.45
CA TYR A 210 -9.66 -3.74 14.27
C TYR A 210 -10.14 -3.07 15.57
N LYS A 211 -9.87 -3.68 16.73
CA LYS A 211 -10.05 -3.01 18.04
C LYS A 211 -9.17 -1.77 18.14
N LEU A 212 -7.90 -1.86 17.74
CA LEU A 212 -7.01 -0.69 17.70
C LEU A 212 -7.50 0.35 16.69
N ALA A 213 -8.07 -0.08 15.57
CA ALA A 213 -8.63 0.82 14.58
C ALA A 213 -9.84 1.59 15.13
N ASP A 214 -10.71 0.94 15.92
CA ASP A 214 -11.81 1.59 16.62
C ASP A 214 -11.28 2.57 17.70
N GLU A 215 -10.32 2.13 18.52
CA GLU A 215 -9.72 2.95 19.59
C GLU A 215 -8.99 4.21 19.07
N HIS A 216 -8.44 4.14 17.86
CA HIS A 216 -7.60 5.20 17.27
C HIS A 216 -8.20 5.85 16.02
N SER A 217 -9.47 5.55 15.70
CA SER A 217 -10.21 6.09 14.54
C SER A 217 -9.47 5.86 13.21
N LEU A 218 -8.92 4.65 13.02
CA LEU A 218 -8.18 4.27 11.82
C LEU A 218 -9.10 3.74 10.74
N ILE A 219 -8.78 4.10 9.49
CA ILE A 219 -9.32 3.44 8.30
C ILE A 219 -8.55 2.12 8.09
N VAL A 220 -9.26 1.02 7.84
CA VAL A 220 -8.64 -0.29 7.61
C VAL A 220 -8.81 -0.68 6.15
N MET A 221 -7.70 -0.75 5.41
CA MET A 221 -7.69 -1.18 4.02
C MET A 221 -7.42 -2.67 3.86
N ILE A 222 -8.27 -3.37 3.11
CA ILE A 222 -8.17 -4.83 2.89
C ILE A 222 -8.34 -5.12 1.40
N HIS A 223 -7.45 -5.94 0.85
CA HIS A 223 -7.62 -6.58 -0.46
C HIS A 223 -7.94 -8.06 -0.24
N PRO A 224 -9.23 -8.45 -0.23
CA PRO A 224 -9.64 -9.80 0.10
C PRO A 224 -9.41 -10.78 -1.06
N GLU A 225 -9.34 -12.06 -0.73
CA GLU A 225 -9.49 -13.15 -1.71
C GLU A 225 -10.97 -13.37 -2.07
N ASP A 226 -11.22 -13.95 -3.26
CA ASP A 226 -12.58 -14.15 -3.80
C ASP A 226 -13.51 -15.00 -2.91
N ASN A 227 -12.96 -15.80 -2.00
CA ASN A 227 -13.70 -16.74 -1.15
C ASN A 227 -13.85 -16.27 0.30
N GLN A 228 -13.55 -15.00 0.60
CA GLN A 228 -13.52 -14.47 1.97
C GLN A 228 -14.79 -13.73 2.40
N ARG A 229 -15.90 -13.91 1.68
CA ARG A 229 -17.18 -13.23 1.96
C ARG A 229 -17.61 -13.31 3.42
N ASP A 230 -17.61 -14.50 4.00
CA ASP A 230 -18.08 -14.71 5.38
C ASP A 230 -17.22 -13.95 6.39
N GLY A 231 -15.89 -13.97 6.22
CA GLY A 231 -14.96 -13.25 7.09
C GLY A 231 -15.09 -11.73 6.96
N VAL A 232 -15.26 -11.22 5.73
CA VAL A 232 -15.53 -9.79 5.48
C VAL A 232 -16.87 -9.36 6.11
N GLU A 233 -17.92 -10.16 5.94
CA GLU A 233 -19.24 -9.85 6.51
C GLU A 233 -19.22 -9.91 8.04
N GLU A 234 -18.42 -10.81 8.63
CA GLU A 234 -18.22 -10.89 10.07
C GLU A 234 -17.57 -9.62 10.65
N ILE A 235 -16.47 -9.15 10.06
CA ILE A 235 -15.75 -7.97 10.57
C ILE A 235 -16.57 -6.69 10.39
N LEU A 236 -17.33 -6.56 9.31
CA LEU A 236 -18.23 -5.43 9.08
C LEU A 236 -19.33 -5.36 10.15
N ARG A 237 -19.84 -6.52 10.58
CA ARG A 237 -20.86 -6.64 11.62
C ARG A 237 -20.29 -6.43 13.02
N GLU A 238 -19.12 -7.01 13.31
CA GLU A 238 -18.50 -6.97 14.64
C GLU A 238 -17.91 -5.61 14.98
N PHE A 239 -17.37 -4.90 13.98
CA PHE A 239 -16.70 -3.60 14.14
C PHE A 239 -17.43 -2.48 13.39
N PRO A 240 -18.68 -2.13 13.74
CA PRO A 240 -19.50 -1.19 12.98
C PRO A 240 -18.98 0.26 13.01
N ASN A 241 -18.06 0.58 13.92
CA ASN A 241 -17.43 1.90 14.04
C ASN A 241 -16.13 2.01 13.23
N VAL A 242 -15.52 0.87 12.85
CA VAL A 242 -14.31 0.86 12.04
C VAL A 242 -14.67 1.10 10.59
N THR A 243 -14.06 2.10 9.96
CA THR A 243 -14.18 2.31 8.51
C THR A 243 -13.34 1.28 7.78
N PHE A 244 -13.99 0.30 7.16
CA PHE A 244 -13.34 -0.66 6.27
C PHE A 244 -13.35 -0.15 4.84
N PHE A 245 -12.17 -0.20 4.22
CA PHE A 245 -11.91 0.29 2.88
C PHE A 245 -11.37 -0.84 2.02
N PHE A 246 -12.16 -1.31 1.07
CA PHE A 246 -11.78 -2.45 0.25
C PHE A 246 -11.26 -2.01 -1.10
N HIS A 247 -10.44 -2.85 -1.73
CA HIS A 247 -10.14 -2.74 -3.15
C HIS A 247 -9.84 -4.12 -3.74
N GLY A 248 -9.82 -4.18 -5.06
CA GLY A 248 -9.53 -5.39 -5.81
C GLY A 248 -10.49 -6.56 -5.56
N GLY A 249 -9.98 -7.76 -5.83
CA GLY A 249 -10.75 -9.00 -5.92
C GLY A 249 -10.99 -9.35 -7.39
N ARG A 250 -10.82 -10.62 -7.76
CA ARG A 250 -11.07 -11.04 -9.16
C ARG A 250 -12.56 -11.07 -9.44
N ASN A 251 -13.36 -11.39 -8.41
CA ASN A 251 -14.80 -11.24 -8.42
C ASN A 251 -15.25 -10.16 -7.43
N GLN A 252 -15.49 -8.96 -7.95
CA GLN A 252 -15.86 -7.78 -7.15
C GLN A 252 -17.35 -7.76 -6.77
N GLU A 253 -18.20 -8.57 -7.44
CA GLU A 253 -19.66 -8.49 -7.25
C GLU A 253 -20.06 -8.81 -5.80
N TRP A 254 -19.47 -9.86 -5.21
CA TRP A 254 -19.82 -10.23 -3.84
C TRP A 254 -19.39 -9.19 -2.82
N ILE A 255 -18.27 -8.48 -3.07
CA ILE A 255 -17.74 -7.43 -2.21
C ILE A 255 -18.70 -6.22 -2.26
N ILE A 256 -19.07 -5.81 -3.46
CA ILE A 256 -19.95 -4.66 -3.70
C ILE A 256 -21.37 -4.93 -3.16
N ASP A 257 -21.85 -6.18 -3.20
CA ASP A 257 -23.14 -6.59 -2.62
C ASP A 257 -23.25 -6.35 -1.11
N LEU A 258 -22.12 -6.20 -0.40
CA LEU A 258 -22.10 -5.90 1.03
C LEU A 258 -22.23 -4.40 1.32
N MET A 259 -21.82 -3.55 0.39
CA MET A 259 -21.82 -2.09 0.53
C MET A 259 -23.16 -1.48 0.97
N PRO A 260 -24.34 -1.85 0.42
CA PRO A 260 -25.61 -1.29 0.88
C PRO A 260 -26.03 -1.76 2.28
N LYS A 261 -25.45 -2.85 2.79
CA LYS A 261 -25.79 -3.43 4.09
C LYS A 261 -25.00 -2.82 5.24
N TYR A 262 -23.75 -2.42 4.98
CA TYR A 262 -22.80 -2.00 6.01
C TYR A 262 -22.36 -0.55 5.77
N LYS A 263 -22.72 0.35 6.70
CA LYS A 263 -22.45 1.80 6.56
C LYS A 263 -20.98 2.18 6.65
N ASN A 264 -20.19 1.31 7.28
CA ASN A 264 -18.77 1.45 7.52
C ASN A 264 -17.91 0.83 6.41
N PHE A 265 -18.49 0.63 5.23
CA PHE A 265 -17.86 0.05 4.05
C PHE A 265 -17.51 1.15 3.05
N TYR A 266 -16.29 1.14 2.49
CA TYR A 266 -15.90 1.94 1.33
C TYR A 266 -15.15 1.07 0.32
N TYR A 267 -15.08 1.49 -0.93
CA TYR A 267 -14.35 0.78 -1.99
C TYR A 267 -13.50 1.72 -2.83
N SER A 268 -12.21 1.44 -2.96
CA SER A 268 -11.29 2.13 -3.86
C SER A 268 -11.45 1.56 -5.27
N LEU A 269 -11.77 2.40 -6.24
CA LEU A 269 -11.72 2.01 -7.64
C LEU A 269 -10.45 2.58 -8.28
N ASP A 270 -9.43 1.73 -8.37
CA ASP A 270 -8.04 2.08 -8.69
C ASP A 270 -7.47 1.27 -9.86
N ALA A 271 -6.67 0.22 -9.63
CA ALA A 271 -6.15 -0.64 -10.70
C ALA A 271 -7.28 -1.37 -11.46
N ASP A 272 -8.45 -1.51 -10.83
CA ASP A 272 -9.70 -1.99 -11.43
C ASP A 272 -10.27 -1.02 -12.49
N LEU A 273 -9.88 0.25 -12.46
CA LEU A 273 -10.30 1.28 -13.39
C LEU A 273 -9.41 1.33 -14.64
N ILE A 274 -8.09 1.30 -14.41
CA ILE A 274 -7.07 1.24 -15.44
C ILE A 274 -5.97 0.28 -14.97
N SER A 275 -5.89 -0.86 -15.64
CA SER A 275 -4.97 -1.95 -15.27
C SER A 275 -3.51 -1.50 -15.49
N LEU A 276 -2.81 -1.30 -14.37
CA LEU A 276 -1.34 -1.20 -14.30
C LEU A 276 -0.67 -2.58 -14.29
N TYR A 277 -1.46 -3.65 -14.19
CA TYR A 277 -1.03 -5.02 -14.07
C TYR A 277 -1.81 -5.86 -15.10
N LEU A 278 -1.16 -6.37 -16.15
CA LEU A 278 -1.87 -7.23 -17.12
C LEU A 278 -2.15 -8.60 -16.51
N ASP A 279 -3.44 -8.96 -16.44
CA ASP A 279 -3.90 -10.34 -16.43
C ASP A 279 -4.55 -10.62 -17.78
N LYS A 280 -3.75 -11.09 -18.74
CA LYS A 280 -4.30 -11.65 -19.98
C LYS A 280 -3.84 -13.09 -20.07
N GLU A 281 -4.75 -13.97 -19.69
CA GLU A 281 -4.80 -15.40 -20.03
C GLU A 281 -3.81 -16.35 -19.33
N THR A 282 -2.81 -15.87 -18.57
CA THR A 282 -1.74 -16.76 -18.04
C THR A 282 -1.80 -17.06 -16.54
N ASN A 283 -2.75 -16.51 -15.79
CA ASN A 283 -2.89 -16.76 -14.34
C ASN A 283 -1.60 -16.41 -13.56
N ARG A 284 -0.78 -15.51 -14.11
CA ARG A 284 0.43 -14.95 -13.49
C ARG A 284 0.41 -13.46 -13.76
N SER A 285 0.45 -12.67 -12.70
CA SER A 285 0.75 -11.24 -12.74
C SER A 285 2.09 -11.04 -13.45
N GLN A 286 2.09 -10.88 -14.77
CA GLN A 286 3.28 -10.43 -15.47
C GLN A 286 3.42 -8.94 -15.20
N LYS A 287 4.58 -8.56 -14.64
CA LYS A 287 4.95 -7.16 -14.46
C LYS A 287 4.96 -6.50 -15.84
N LEU A 288 4.00 -5.61 -16.09
CA LEU A 288 4.05 -4.73 -17.24
C LEU A 288 5.30 -3.85 -17.14
N THR A 289 5.97 -3.68 -18.27
CA THR A 289 6.92 -2.58 -18.43
C THR A 289 6.17 -1.27 -18.69
N LYS A 290 6.84 -0.14 -18.43
CA LYS A 290 6.34 1.20 -18.77
C LYS A 290 5.91 1.29 -20.23
N GLU A 291 6.75 0.81 -21.14
CA GLU A 291 6.54 0.91 -22.58
C GLU A 291 5.34 0.07 -23.05
N GLU A 292 5.14 -1.12 -22.49
CA GLU A 292 3.98 -1.96 -22.77
C GLU A 292 2.69 -1.29 -22.31
N PHE A 293 2.66 -0.74 -21.08
CA PHE A 293 1.51 0.01 -20.58
C PHE A 293 1.19 1.21 -21.49
N LEU A 294 2.19 2.05 -21.77
CA LEU A 294 2.01 3.25 -22.59
C LEU A 294 1.53 2.92 -24.01
N THR A 295 2.10 1.88 -24.62
CA THR A 295 1.70 1.42 -25.96
C THR A 295 0.26 0.91 -25.93
N TYR A 296 -0.10 0.11 -24.93
CA TYR A 296 -1.44 -0.44 -24.79
C TYR A 296 -2.48 0.67 -24.58
N ILE A 297 -2.29 1.55 -23.60
CA ILE A 297 -3.30 2.55 -23.26
C ILE A 297 -3.47 3.58 -24.39
N ARG A 298 -2.39 4.01 -25.05
CA ARG A 298 -2.49 4.92 -26.21
C ARG A 298 -3.26 4.32 -27.38
N GLY A 299 -3.07 3.02 -27.63
CA GLY A 299 -3.82 2.31 -28.67
C GLY A 299 -5.27 2.01 -28.31
N ASN A 300 -5.63 2.02 -27.01
CA ASN A 300 -6.91 1.49 -26.53
C ASN A 300 -7.70 2.43 -25.61
N PHE A 301 -7.26 3.68 -25.40
CA PHE A 301 -7.80 4.60 -24.38
C PHE A 301 -9.33 4.65 -24.34
N ASN A 302 -9.97 4.95 -25.49
CA ASN A 302 -11.42 5.06 -25.56
C ASN A 302 -12.13 3.74 -25.27
N SER A 303 -11.60 2.61 -25.75
CA SER A 303 -12.17 1.28 -25.50
C SER A 303 -12.07 0.91 -24.02
N VAL A 304 -10.92 1.15 -23.40
CA VAL A 304 -10.71 0.93 -21.96
C VAL A 304 -11.65 1.84 -21.15
N LEU A 305 -11.78 3.11 -21.54
CA LEU A 305 -12.67 4.08 -20.89
C LEU A 305 -14.15 3.69 -21.03
N ASP A 306 -14.61 3.28 -22.21
CA ASP A 306 -15.97 2.82 -22.45
C ASP A 306 -16.31 1.57 -21.62
N ASN A 307 -15.38 0.61 -21.56
CA ASN A 307 -15.52 -0.58 -20.73
C ASN A 307 -15.59 -0.24 -19.24
N ALA A 308 -14.72 0.65 -18.76
CA ALA A 308 -14.74 1.13 -17.38
C ALA A 308 -16.07 1.81 -17.06
N VAL A 309 -16.55 2.72 -17.90
CA VAL A 309 -17.84 3.40 -17.71
C VAL A 309 -19.00 2.40 -17.70
N SER A 310 -19.04 1.48 -18.65
CA SER A 310 -20.08 0.46 -18.73
C SER A 310 -20.10 -0.44 -17.50
N ARG A 311 -18.93 -0.75 -16.93
CA ARG A 311 -18.83 -1.59 -15.73
C ARG A 311 -19.20 -0.81 -14.47
N TRP A 312 -18.69 0.39 -14.31
CA TRP A 312 -18.66 1.04 -12.99
C TRP A 312 -19.69 2.13 -12.78
N LYS A 313 -20.18 2.79 -13.84
CA LYS A 313 -21.03 3.97 -13.70
C LYS A 313 -22.27 3.71 -12.85
N GLU A 314 -23.04 2.66 -13.16
CA GLU A 314 -24.27 2.34 -12.43
C GLU A 314 -23.98 1.97 -10.96
N ARG A 315 -22.94 1.17 -10.72
CA ARG A 315 -22.52 0.74 -9.38
C ARG A 315 -22.16 1.94 -8.49
N ILE A 316 -21.42 2.90 -9.05
CA ILE A 316 -21.08 4.15 -8.38
C ILE A 316 -22.32 5.01 -8.17
N THR A 317 -23.19 5.17 -9.17
CA THR A 317 -24.41 5.98 -9.02
C THR A 317 -25.32 5.44 -7.90
N VAL A 318 -25.49 4.12 -7.80
CA VAL A 318 -26.29 3.48 -6.73
C VAL A 318 -25.66 3.68 -5.35
N ASN A 319 -24.33 3.66 -5.25
CA ASN A 319 -23.60 3.79 -3.99
C ASN A 319 -22.68 5.02 -4.00
N GLN A 320 -23.23 6.17 -4.39
CA GLN A 320 -22.45 7.39 -4.69
C GLN A 320 -21.61 7.90 -3.52
N ASP A 321 -21.90 7.46 -2.30
CA ASP A 321 -21.22 7.86 -1.07
C ASP A 321 -20.18 6.86 -0.53
N ARG A 322 -19.82 5.84 -1.32
CA ARG A 322 -19.00 4.70 -0.85
C ARG A 322 -17.81 4.37 -1.74
N PHE A 323 -17.80 4.81 -3.00
CA PHE A 323 -16.66 4.62 -3.91
C PHE A 323 -15.68 5.79 -3.88
N THR A 324 -14.38 5.52 -3.96
CA THR A 324 -13.34 6.54 -4.15
C THR A 324 -12.52 6.26 -5.40
N TRP A 325 -11.88 7.29 -5.93
CA TRP A 325 -10.86 7.16 -6.95
C TRP A 325 -9.47 6.95 -6.32
N GLY A 326 -8.72 5.98 -6.83
CA GLY A 326 -7.31 5.78 -6.50
C GLY A 326 -6.51 5.37 -7.73
N THR A 327 -5.20 5.19 -7.58
CA THR A 327 -4.34 4.76 -8.70
C THR A 327 -3.64 3.44 -8.50
N ASP A 328 -3.51 2.97 -7.26
CA ASP A 328 -2.82 1.72 -6.90
C ASP A 328 -1.38 1.69 -7.47
N ARG A 329 -0.70 2.85 -7.42
CA ARG A 329 0.70 2.97 -7.86
C ARG A 329 1.59 2.17 -6.90
N TRP A 330 2.59 1.47 -7.45
CA TRP A 330 3.49 0.60 -6.69
C TRP A 330 4.90 0.60 -7.29
N PHE A 331 5.05 0.26 -8.58
CA PHE A 331 6.36 0.15 -9.22
C PHE A 331 6.96 1.51 -9.53
N ALA A 332 8.29 1.59 -9.64
CA ALA A 332 9.00 2.85 -9.87
C ALA A 332 8.46 3.61 -11.09
N TRP A 333 8.16 2.87 -12.17
CA TRP A 333 7.65 3.45 -13.41
C TRP A 333 6.21 3.97 -13.31
N HIS A 334 5.42 3.57 -12.30
CA HIS A 334 4.09 4.12 -12.06
C HIS A 334 4.17 5.62 -11.69
N PHE A 335 5.31 6.05 -11.14
CA PHE A 335 5.60 7.44 -10.76
C PHE A 335 6.36 8.21 -11.85
N ASP A 336 6.53 7.63 -13.03
CA ASP A 336 7.06 8.38 -14.18
C ASP A 336 6.04 9.45 -14.63
N PRO A 337 6.46 10.71 -14.87
CA PRO A 337 5.54 11.80 -15.20
C PRO A 337 4.60 11.51 -16.37
N GLN A 338 5.04 10.75 -17.38
CA GLN A 338 4.21 10.40 -18.53
C GLN A 338 3.13 9.39 -18.17
N VAL A 339 3.47 8.38 -17.38
CA VAL A 339 2.53 7.35 -16.91
C VAL A 339 1.53 7.98 -15.97
N SER A 340 2.03 8.78 -15.03
CA SER A 340 1.23 9.48 -14.03
C SER A 340 0.27 10.49 -14.65
N GLY A 341 0.69 11.24 -15.67
CA GLY A 341 -0.21 12.08 -16.46
C GLY A 341 -1.33 11.31 -17.16
N ILE A 342 -1.04 10.11 -17.70
CA ILE A 342 -2.07 9.26 -18.30
C ILE A 342 -3.05 8.69 -17.26
N LEU A 343 -2.58 8.33 -16.06
CA LEU A 343 -3.46 7.88 -14.97
C LEU A 343 -4.43 8.99 -14.54
N GLU A 344 -3.92 10.21 -14.40
CA GLU A 344 -4.73 11.40 -14.11
C GLU A 344 -5.74 11.68 -15.23
N GLU A 345 -5.29 11.72 -16.49
CA GLU A 345 -6.13 11.99 -17.64
C GLU A 345 -7.23 10.93 -17.81
N PHE A 346 -6.90 9.65 -17.60
CA PHE A 346 -7.87 8.56 -17.63
C PHE A 346 -8.88 8.69 -16.50
N GLY A 347 -8.42 8.91 -15.27
CA GLY A 347 -9.27 9.12 -14.10
C GLY A 347 -10.25 10.26 -14.31
N ARG A 348 -9.78 11.42 -14.76
CA ARG A 348 -10.64 12.59 -15.04
C ARG A 348 -11.60 12.38 -16.21
N SER A 349 -11.18 11.67 -17.24
CA SER A 349 -12.05 11.30 -18.36
C SER A 349 -13.17 10.37 -17.92
N PHE A 350 -12.86 9.40 -17.04
CA PHE A 350 -13.86 8.52 -16.43
C PHE A 350 -14.82 9.29 -15.54
N ILE A 351 -14.30 10.09 -14.61
CA ILE A 351 -15.11 10.90 -13.69
C ILE A 351 -16.03 11.83 -14.47
N GLY A 352 -15.53 12.48 -15.53
CA GLY A 352 -16.34 13.36 -16.38
C GLY A 352 -17.56 12.68 -16.99
N ARG A 353 -17.56 11.35 -17.14
CA ARG A 353 -18.69 10.56 -17.67
C ARG A 353 -19.67 10.06 -16.62
N LEU A 354 -19.35 10.23 -15.33
CA LEU A 354 -20.30 10.05 -14.24
C LEU A 354 -21.30 11.20 -14.21
N ASP A 355 -22.44 10.99 -13.56
CA ASP A 355 -23.42 12.05 -13.39
C ASP A 355 -22.84 13.16 -12.50
N VAL A 356 -23.12 14.43 -12.83
CA VAL A 356 -22.49 15.60 -12.19
C VAL A 356 -22.63 15.57 -10.66
N SER A 357 -23.76 15.10 -10.13
CA SER A 357 -24.00 14.97 -8.69
C SER A 357 -23.12 13.92 -7.98
N VAL A 358 -22.52 13.00 -8.73
CA VAL A 358 -21.70 11.89 -8.24
C VAL A 358 -20.20 12.19 -8.37
N GLN A 359 -19.81 13.00 -9.35
CA GLN A 359 -18.41 13.26 -9.71
C GLN A 359 -17.55 13.63 -8.51
N GLU A 360 -17.95 14.65 -7.75
CA GLU A 360 -17.16 15.11 -6.60
C GLU A 360 -17.12 14.11 -5.44
N ASN A 361 -18.18 13.31 -5.27
CA ASN A 361 -18.20 12.26 -4.26
C ASN A 361 -17.13 11.22 -4.54
N PHE A 362 -17.10 10.72 -5.78
CA PHE A 362 -16.11 9.75 -6.23
C PHE A 362 -14.70 10.35 -6.28
N ALA A 363 -14.55 11.58 -6.78
CA ALA A 363 -13.26 12.24 -6.98
C ALA A 363 -12.53 12.61 -5.68
N TYR A 364 -13.25 13.03 -4.63
CA TYR A 364 -12.59 13.43 -3.37
C TYR A 364 -13.47 13.39 -2.12
N ARG A 365 -14.77 13.73 -2.17
CA ARG A 365 -15.56 13.92 -0.94
C ARG A 365 -15.76 12.63 -0.14
N ASN A 366 -15.79 11.46 -0.79
CA ASN A 366 -15.87 10.18 -0.08
C ASN A 366 -14.59 9.90 0.72
N ALA A 367 -13.42 10.15 0.13
CA ALA A 367 -12.15 10.07 0.84
C ALA A 367 -12.08 11.07 2.01
N GLU A 368 -12.55 12.31 1.83
CA GLU A 368 -12.62 13.28 2.93
C GLU A 368 -13.57 12.86 4.05
N ARG A 369 -14.69 12.19 3.72
CA ARG A 369 -15.63 11.69 4.72
C ARG A 369 -15.02 10.59 5.58
N MET A 370 -14.28 9.66 4.98
CA MET A 370 -13.56 8.63 5.75
C MET A 370 -12.63 9.27 6.78
N LEU A 371 -11.88 10.32 6.42
CA LEU A 371 -10.97 11.02 7.33
C LEU A 371 -11.64 11.80 8.46
N LYS A 372 -12.95 12.07 8.36
CA LYS A 372 -13.75 12.81 9.35
C LYS A 372 -14.56 11.88 10.26
N THR A 373 -14.54 10.58 10.00
CA THR A 373 -15.28 9.61 10.82
C THR A 373 -14.58 9.51 12.18
N PRO A 374 -15.29 9.72 13.30
CA PRO A 374 -14.71 9.82 14.63
C PRO A 374 -14.11 8.52 15.14
#